data_AF-A0AAF0BIG9-F1
#
_entry.id   AF-A0AAF0BIG9-F1
#
_cell.length_a   1.000
_cell.length_b   1.000
_cell.length_c   1.000
_cell.angle_alpha   90.00
_cell.angle_beta   90.00
_cell.angle_gamma   90.00
#
_symmetry.space_group_name_H-M   'P 1'
#
loop_
_entity.id
_entity.type
_entity.pdbx_description
1 polymer ?
#
loop_
_entity_poly.entity_id
_entity_poly.type
_entity_poly.pdbx_seq_one_letter_code
_entity_poly.pdbx_strand_id
1 'polypeptide(L)'
;MLNEKFGIEIEFTGITRKKAAKVAAKFLEGEYIEGGTYYDVKKVKAPDGRIWEFVYDGSIRTQVSRNGRRVNANRDYSVEIVSPILTYRKDIDTLQELVRRIRKAGAFTNSSCGIHIHLDGSPHTPRSIRNFINIIASRNDLFYKALEIKMATSV
;
A
#
# COMPACT_ATOMS: atom_id res chain seq x y z
N MET A 1 -15.80 17.65 1.80
CA MET A 1 -15.73 16.19 1.58
C MET A 1 -14.33 15.67 1.20
N LEU A 2 -13.40 16.46 0.62
CA LEU A 2 -12.08 15.94 0.19
C LEU A 2 -10.88 16.37 1.08
N ASN A 3 -11.14 16.84 2.30
CA ASN A 3 -10.09 17.24 3.25
C ASN A 3 -9.85 16.18 4.33
N GLU A 4 -10.45 15.00 4.19
CA GLU A 4 -10.28 13.94 5.18
C GLU A 4 -8.87 13.36 5.12
N LYS A 5 -8.29 13.17 6.30
CA LYS A 5 -7.01 12.49 6.47
C LYS A 5 -7.21 11.00 6.23
N PHE A 6 -6.23 10.39 5.59
CA PHE A 6 -6.21 8.95 5.41
C PHE A 6 -4.78 8.39 5.57
N GLY A 7 -4.69 7.13 5.94
CA GLY A 7 -3.47 6.32 5.83
C GLY A 7 -3.71 5.20 4.82
N ILE A 8 -2.64 4.68 4.23
CA ILE A 8 -2.74 3.57 3.30
C ILE A 8 -1.61 2.57 3.51
N GLU A 9 -1.97 1.29 3.47
CA GLU A 9 -1.06 0.16 3.45
C GLU A 9 -1.17 -0.54 2.10
N ILE A 10 -0.03 -0.81 1.45
CA ILE A 10 0.01 -1.43 0.12
C ILE A 10 0.98 -2.60 0.14
N GLU A 11 0.44 -3.80 -0.08
CA GLU A 11 1.20 -5.04 -0.10
C GLU A 11 1.64 -5.42 -1.51
N PHE A 12 2.86 -5.94 -1.64
CA PHE A 12 3.38 -6.47 -2.89
C PHE A 12 4.58 -7.40 -2.67
N THR A 13 5.00 -8.04 -3.77
CA THR A 13 6.22 -8.82 -3.85
C THR A 13 7.01 -8.44 -5.11
N GLY A 14 8.00 -9.24 -5.51
CA GLY A 14 8.79 -9.01 -6.73
C GLY A 14 10.07 -8.19 -6.53
N ILE A 15 10.14 -7.36 -5.49
CA ILE A 15 11.35 -6.68 -5.03
C ILE A 15 11.49 -6.80 -3.52
N THR A 16 12.71 -6.66 -3.00
CA THR A 16 12.94 -6.69 -1.56
C THR A 16 12.48 -5.40 -0.89
N ARG A 17 12.14 -5.46 0.41
CA ARG A 17 11.82 -4.26 1.22
C ARG A 17 12.91 -3.19 1.15
N LYS A 18 14.17 -3.60 1.22
CA LYS A 18 15.32 -2.69 1.05
C LYS A 18 15.33 -2.01 -0.32
N LYS A 19 15.04 -2.74 -1.40
CA LYS A 19 14.96 -2.17 -2.74
C LYS A 19 13.77 -1.21 -2.87
N ALA A 20 12.60 -1.59 -2.34
CA ALA A 20 11.41 -0.73 -2.33
C ALA A 20 11.67 0.59 -1.59
N ALA A 21 12.25 0.53 -0.38
CA ALA A 21 12.61 1.70 0.40
C ALA A 21 13.62 2.62 -0.32
N LYS A 22 14.63 2.05 -1.01
CA LYS A 22 15.58 2.84 -1.81
C LYS A 22 14.91 3.52 -3.02
N VAL A 23 13.97 2.85 -3.68
CA VAL A 23 13.17 3.46 -4.78
C VAL A 23 12.35 4.63 -4.25
N ALA A 24 11.72 4.45 -3.08
CA ALA A 24 10.95 5.50 -2.43
C ALA A 24 11.82 6.67 -1.97
N ALA A 25 12.94 6.41 -1.31
CA ALA A 25 13.90 7.44 -0.89
C ALA A 25 14.37 8.30 -2.07
N LYS A 26 14.70 7.67 -3.19
CA LYS A 26 15.08 8.38 -4.42
C LYS A 26 13.95 9.26 -4.98
N PHE A 27 12.70 8.79 -4.93
CA PHE A 27 11.57 9.53 -5.48
C PHE A 27 11.10 10.67 -4.57
N LEU A 28 10.99 10.39 -3.27
CA LEU A 28 10.52 11.33 -2.26
C LEU A 28 11.61 12.32 -1.82
N GLU A 29 12.82 12.21 -2.38
CA GLU A 29 14.01 12.96 -1.95
C GLU A 29 14.27 12.80 -0.44
N GLY A 30 13.95 11.61 0.08
CA GLY A 30 13.99 11.29 1.50
C GLY A 30 15.23 10.53 1.92
N GLU A 31 15.51 10.55 3.21
CA GLU A 31 16.59 9.80 3.84
C GLU A 31 16.15 8.35 4.10
N TYR A 32 16.91 7.38 3.58
CA TYR A 32 16.72 5.96 3.90
C TYR A 32 17.31 5.66 5.28
N ILE A 33 16.51 5.04 6.14
CA ILE A 33 16.88 4.63 7.49
C ILE A 33 16.61 3.13 7.64
N GLU A 34 17.62 2.40 8.12
CA GLU A 34 17.49 0.99 8.46
C GLU A 34 16.86 0.87 9.86
N GLY A 35 15.59 0.44 9.92
CA GLY A 35 14.87 0.21 11.16
C GLY A 35 15.24 -1.16 11.77
N GLY A 36 15.41 -1.20 13.09
CA GLY A 36 16.05 -2.27 13.85
C GLY A 36 15.55 -3.72 13.64
N THR A 37 16.24 -4.61 14.36
CA THR A 37 16.59 -5.99 13.97
C THR A 37 15.46 -7.02 13.90
N TYR A 38 14.35 -6.88 14.63
CA TYR A 38 13.37 -7.98 14.75
C TYR A 38 12.46 -8.14 13.52
N TYR A 39 11.94 -7.02 13.00
CA TYR A 39 11.09 -7.03 11.80
C TYR A 39 11.79 -6.50 10.56
N ASP A 40 13.06 -6.09 10.62
CA ASP A 40 13.81 -5.57 9.46
C ASP A 40 13.06 -4.44 8.72
N VAL A 41 12.42 -3.56 9.50
CA VAL A 41 11.64 -2.43 8.99
C VAL A 41 12.58 -1.49 8.24
N LYS A 42 12.20 -1.02 7.05
CA LYS A 42 12.93 0.06 6.37
C LYS A 42 12.09 1.32 6.44
N LYS A 43 12.73 2.47 6.65
CA LYS A 43 12.03 3.75 6.73
C LYS A 43 12.60 4.72 5.71
N VAL A 44 11.74 5.61 5.23
CA VAL A 44 12.13 6.75 4.40
C VAL A 44 11.55 7.99 5.04
N LYS A 45 12.43 8.87 5.55
CA LYS A 45 12.03 10.17 6.08
C LYS A 45 12.05 11.20 4.94
N ALA A 46 10.89 11.65 4.52
CA ALA A 46 10.75 12.66 3.47
C ALA A 46 11.20 14.05 3.96
N PRO A 47 11.47 15.02 3.05
CA PRO A 47 11.89 16.37 3.41
C PRO A 47 10.93 17.12 4.34
N ASP A 48 9.63 16.80 4.28
CA ASP A 48 8.61 17.35 5.16
C ASP A 48 8.56 16.70 6.56
N GLY A 49 9.51 15.81 6.85
CA GLY A 49 9.66 15.10 8.12
C GLY A 49 8.75 13.87 8.27
N ARG A 50 7.82 13.62 7.34
CA ARG A 50 6.94 12.45 7.39
C ARG A 50 7.70 11.18 7.04
N ILE A 51 7.31 10.07 7.65
CA ILE A 51 7.98 8.78 7.51
C ILE A 51 7.09 7.83 6.72
N TRP A 52 7.67 7.23 5.68
CA TRP A 52 7.12 6.07 4.99
C TRP A 52 7.83 4.83 5.48
N GLU A 53 7.09 3.80 5.88
CA GLU A 53 7.66 2.54 6.36
C GLU A 53 7.47 1.42 5.35
N PHE A 54 8.39 0.48 5.36
CA PHE A 54 8.40 -0.72 4.54
C PHE A 54 8.58 -1.90 5.48
N VAL A 55 7.49 -2.60 5.76
CA VAL A 55 7.41 -3.60 6.81
C VAL A 55 7.19 -4.99 6.21
N TYR A 56 7.41 -6.01 7.03
CA TYR A 56 7.13 -7.40 6.68
C TYR A 56 5.67 -7.69 6.97
N ASP A 57 4.98 -8.32 6.02
CA ASP A 57 3.65 -8.90 6.22
C ASP A 57 3.70 -10.43 6.05
N GLY A 58 3.21 -11.16 7.07
CA GLY A 58 3.29 -12.62 7.10
C GLY A 58 2.32 -13.35 6.16
N SER A 59 1.32 -12.66 5.63
CA SER A 59 0.30 -13.23 4.76
C SER A 59 0.72 -13.27 3.28
N ILE A 60 1.74 -12.48 2.89
CA ILE A 60 2.20 -12.38 1.51
C ILE A 60 2.96 -13.64 1.08
N ARG A 61 2.44 -14.35 0.08
CA ARG A 61 3.17 -15.36 -0.69
C ARG A 61 4.24 -14.69 -1.55
N THR A 62 5.49 -14.79 -1.11
CA THR A 62 6.63 -14.09 -1.71
C THR A 62 7.06 -14.69 -3.04
N GLN A 63 7.19 -13.84 -4.06
CA GLN A 63 7.61 -14.26 -5.40
C GLN A 63 8.57 -13.24 -6.03
N VAL A 64 9.37 -13.70 -6.98
CA VAL A 64 10.22 -12.85 -7.81
C VAL A 64 10.14 -13.28 -9.26
N SER A 65 10.24 -12.33 -10.19
CA SER A 65 10.33 -12.63 -11.62
C SER A 65 11.78 -13.01 -11.96
N ARG A 66 11.98 -14.24 -12.43
CA ARG A 66 13.25 -14.74 -12.98
C ARG A 66 12.98 -15.32 -14.35
N ASN A 67 13.66 -14.81 -15.37
CA ASN A 67 13.51 -15.25 -16.78
C ASN A 67 12.04 -15.26 -17.24
N GLY A 68 11.27 -14.23 -16.87
CA GLY A 68 9.85 -14.10 -17.23
C GLY A 68 8.88 -14.99 -16.45
N ARG A 69 9.37 -15.79 -15.48
CA ARG A 69 8.54 -16.66 -14.63
C ARG A 69 8.53 -16.17 -13.18
N ARG A 70 7.36 -16.25 -12.54
CA ARG A 70 7.23 -16.01 -11.10
C ARG A 70 7.66 -17.27 -10.34
N VAL A 71 8.65 -17.13 -9.47
CA VAL A 71 9.14 -18.22 -8.61
C VAL A 71 9.12 -17.76 -7.16
N ASN A 72 9.07 -18.72 -6.21
CA ASN A 72 9.08 -18.42 -4.78
C ASN A 72 10.33 -17.62 -4.38
N ALA A 73 10.16 -16.69 -3.45
CA ALA A 73 11.22 -15.85 -2.92
C ALA A 73 11.31 -15.97 -1.40
N ASN A 74 12.38 -15.46 -0.79
CA ASN A 74 12.51 -15.42 0.67
C ASN A 74 11.62 -14.31 1.28
N ARG A 75 11.62 -14.22 2.61
CA ARG A 75 10.84 -13.23 3.37
C ARG A 75 11.16 -11.77 3.06
N ASP A 76 12.31 -11.47 2.45
CA ASP A 76 12.68 -10.09 2.13
C ASP A 76 11.79 -9.48 1.05
N TYR A 77 11.13 -10.33 0.26
CA TYR A 77 10.17 -9.98 -0.79
C TYR A 77 8.71 -9.93 -0.29
N SER A 78 8.48 -10.10 1.01
CA SER A 78 7.22 -9.69 1.63
C SER A 78 7.36 -8.22 1.97
N VAL A 79 6.57 -7.37 1.29
CA VAL A 79 6.66 -5.92 1.42
C VAL A 79 5.27 -5.34 1.60
N GLU A 80 5.08 -4.64 2.70
CA GLU A 80 3.97 -3.70 2.90
C GLU A 80 4.54 -2.29 3.04
N ILE A 81 4.05 -1.35 2.22
CA ILE A 81 4.30 0.09 2.44
C ILE A 81 3.27 0.59 3.43
N VAL A 82 3.71 1.28 4.48
CA VAL A 82 2.83 2.02 5.40
C VAL A 82 3.07 3.51 5.16
N SER A 83 2.04 4.22 4.72
CA SER A 83 2.14 5.66 4.49
C SER A 83 2.15 6.46 5.80
N PRO A 84 2.71 7.68 5.81
CA PRO A 84 2.33 8.66 6.83
C PRO A 84 0.85 9.05 6.67
N ILE A 85 0.34 9.89 7.57
CA ILE A 85 -0.98 10.50 7.37
C ILE A 85 -0.95 11.39 6.11
N LEU A 86 -1.88 11.13 5.21
CA LEU A 86 -2.05 11.78 3.91
C LEU A 86 -3.36 12.55 3.84
N THR A 87 -3.46 13.45 2.86
CA THR A 87 -4.71 14.10 2.44
C THR A 87 -4.86 13.98 0.93
N TYR A 88 -6.09 13.81 0.44
CA TYR A 88 -6.32 13.53 -0.98
C TYR A 88 -5.71 14.62 -1.87
N ARG A 89 -6.01 15.90 -1.60
CA ARG A 89 -5.56 17.02 -2.43
C ARG A 89 -4.04 17.21 -2.47
N LYS A 90 -3.35 16.91 -1.38
CA LYS A 90 -1.90 17.17 -1.29
C LYS A 90 -1.08 15.98 -1.75
N ASP A 91 -1.53 14.76 -1.44
CA ASP A 91 -0.64 13.60 -1.42
C ASP A 91 -1.02 12.50 -2.44
N ILE A 92 -2.21 12.56 -3.07
CA ILE A 92 -2.66 11.47 -3.94
C ILE A 92 -1.74 11.27 -5.15
N ASP A 93 -1.26 12.35 -5.77
CA ASP A 93 -0.39 12.27 -6.94
C ASP A 93 0.98 11.67 -6.57
N THR A 94 1.54 12.09 -5.44
CA THR A 94 2.79 11.54 -4.90
C THR A 94 2.64 10.05 -4.58
N LEU A 95 1.55 9.66 -3.91
CA LEU A 95 1.27 8.25 -3.60
C LEU A 95 1.15 7.42 -4.89
N GLN A 96 0.37 7.88 -5.87
CA GLN A 96 0.20 7.15 -7.13
C GLN A 96 1.53 7.03 -7.89
N GLU A 97 2.33 8.08 -7.93
CA GLU A 97 3.63 8.04 -8.61
C GLU A 97 4.63 7.13 -7.89
N LEU A 98 4.63 7.11 -6.56
CA LEU A 98 5.41 6.15 -5.79
C LEU A 98 5.06 4.71 -6.17
N VAL A 99 3.77 4.39 -6.23
CA VAL A 99 3.28 3.05 -6.66
C VAL A 99 3.73 2.74 -8.09
N ARG A 100 3.64 3.69 -9.04
CA ARG A 100 4.12 3.50 -10.42
C ARG A 100 5.62 3.20 -10.46
N ARG A 101 6.44 3.91 -9.68
CA ARG A 101 7.89 3.71 -9.61
C ARG A 101 8.27 2.38 -9.00
N ILE A 102 7.56 1.96 -7.95
CA ILE A 102 7.76 0.65 -7.32
C ILE A 102 7.43 -0.48 -8.29
N ARG A 103 6.30 -0.37 -9.01
CA ARG A 103 5.95 -1.31 -10.10
C ARG A 103 7.03 -1.34 -11.19
N LYS A 104 7.50 -0.17 -11.64
CA LYS A 104 8.58 -0.06 -12.64
C LYS A 104 9.91 -0.67 -12.15
N ALA A 105 10.15 -0.69 -10.84
CA ALA A 105 11.33 -1.31 -10.24
C ALA A 105 11.26 -2.86 -10.21
N GLY A 106 10.13 -3.45 -10.61
CA GLY A 106 9.90 -4.90 -10.70
C GLY A 106 8.93 -5.44 -9.66
N ALA A 107 8.28 -4.58 -8.87
CA ALA A 107 7.25 -5.03 -7.94
C ALA A 107 6.00 -5.50 -8.68
N PHE A 108 5.33 -6.50 -8.13
CA PHE A 108 4.04 -6.98 -8.58
C PHE A 108 3.24 -7.57 -7.43
N THR A 109 1.94 -7.73 -7.64
CA THR A 109 1.03 -8.36 -6.68
C THR A 109 0.65 -9.77 -7.12
N ASN A 110 0.17 -10.56 -6.17
CA ASN A 110 -0.51 -11.83 -6.41
C ASN A 110 -1.75 -11.90 -5.50
N SER A 111 -2.43 -13.05 -5.50
CA SER A 111 -3.71 -13.24 -4.79
C SER A 111 -3.62 -13.25 -3.26
N SER A 112 -2.44 -13.06 -2.66
CA SER A 112 -2.31 -12.82 -1.22
C SER A 112 -1.88 -11.40 -0.88
N CYS A 113 -1.90 -10.46 -1.83
CA CYS A 113 -1.61 -9.05 -1.55
C CYS A 113 -2.92 -8.28 -1.39
N GLY A 114 -2.98 -7.45 -0.35
CA GLY A 114 -4.07 -6.54 -0.04
C GLY A 114 -3.72 -5.06 -0.18
N ILE A 115 -4.73 -4.24 0.10
CA ILE A 115 -4.62 -2.80 0.28
C ILE A 115 -5.51 -2.41 1.45
N HIS A 116 -4.99 -1.69 2.44
CA HIS A 116 -5.78 -1.17 3.55
C HIS A 116 -5.83 0.35 3.46
N ILE A 117 -7.02 0.92 3.59
CA ILE A 117 -7.22 2.37 3.62
C ILE A 117 -7.80 2.73 4.98
N HIS A 118 -7.02 3.47 5.75
CA HIS A 118 -7.41 4.00 7.05
C HIS A 118 -8.04 5.37 6.86
N LEU A 119 -9.27 5.56 7.33
CA LEU A 119 -9.97 6.84 7.28
C LEU A 119 -10.01 7.46 8.69
N ASP A 120 -9.78 8.76 8.78
CA ASP A 120 -9.91 9.49 10.04
C ASP A 120 -11.37 9.47 10.52
N GLY A 121 -11.61 8.79 11.65
CA GLY A 121 -12.94 8.66 12.25
C GLY A 121 -13.37 9.85 13.10
N SER A 122 -12.44 10.76 13.46
CA SER A 122 -12.71 11.86 14.39
C SER A 122 -13.84 12.82 13.98
N PRO A 123 -14.09 13.13 12.69
CA PRO A 123 -15.19 13.99 12.29
C PRO A 123 -16.52 13.24 12.11
N HIS A 124 -16.55 11.92 12.34
CA HIS A 124 -17.71 11.09 12.07
C HIS A 124 -18.52 10.76 13.34
N THR A 125 -19.84 10.70 13.17
CA THR A 125 -20.78 10.18 14.17
C THR A 125 -21.15 8.73 13.86
N PRO A 126 -21.70 7.96 14.81
CA PRO A 126 -22.23 6.62 14.52
C PRO A 126 -23.23 6.61 13.37
N ARG A 127 -24.02 7.69 13.21
CA ARG A 127 -24.96 7.84 12.10
C ARG A 127 -24.25 8.03 10.76
N SER A 128 -23.22 8.88 10.68
CA SER A 128 -22.49 9.08 9.41
C SER A 128 -21.71 7.83 9.00
N ILE A 129 -21.14 7.09 9.95
CA ILE A 129 -20.47 5.81 9.68
C ILE A 129 -21.46 4.78 9.13
N ARG A 130 -22.63 4.62 9.76
CA ARG A 130 -23.68 3.72 9.26
C ARG A 130 -24.11 4.09 7.84
N ASN A 131 -24.30 5.38 7.57
CA ASN A 131 -24.65 5.85 6.23
C ASN A 131 -23.57 5.50 5.20
N PHE A 132 -22.29 5.71 5.54
CA PHE A 132 -21.17 5.36 4.68
C PHE A 132 -21.15 3.85 4.36
N ILE A 133 -21.27 3.00 5.38
CA ILE A 133 -21.32 1.53 5.20
C ILE A 133 -22.50 1.13 4.30
N ASN A 134 -23.68 1.71 4.50
CA ASN A 134 -24.85 1.42 3.67
C ASN A 134 -24.65 1.83 2.21
N ILE A 135 -23.95 2.96 1.95
CA ILE A 135 -23.60 3.37 0.58
C ILE A 135 -22.66 2.36 -0.06
N ILE A 136 -21.61 1.93 0.66
CA ILE A 136 -20.67 0.93 0.14
C ILE A 136 -21.39 -0.39 -0.14
N ALA A 137 -22.21 -0.88 0.79
CA ALA A 137 -22.96 -2.12 0.64
C ALA A 137 -23.96 -2.06 -0.53
N SER A 138 -24.74 -0.99 -0.65
CA SER A 138 -25.74 -0.82 -1.72
C SER A 138 -25.15 -0.59 -3.10
N ARG A 139 -23.87 -0.21 -3.20
CA ARG A 139 -23.17 0.08 -4.45
C ARG A 139 -21.98 -0.85 -4.71
N ASN A 140 -21.86 -1.94 -3.95
CA ASN A 140 -20.69 -2.83 -3.97
C ASN A 140 -20.40 -3.35 -5.39
N ASP A 141 -21.42 -3.78 -6.11
CA ASP A 141 -21.30 -4.28 -7.48
C ASP A 141 -20.73 -3.23 -8.45
N LEU A 142 -21.06 -1.95 -8.26
CA LEU A 142 -20.51 -0.87 -9.08
C LEU A 142 -19.03 -0.67 -8.80
N PHE A 143 -18.59 -0.79 -7.53
CA PHE A 143 -17.18 -0.72 -7.18
C PHE A 143 -16.39 -1.90 -7.77
N TYR A 144 -16.91 -3.12 -7.66
CA TYR A 144 -16.28 -4.29 -8.28
C TYR A 144 -16.17 -4.15 -9.79
N LYS A 145 -17.23 -3.67 -10.44
CA LYS A 145 -17.22 -3.43 -11.88
C LYS A 145 -16.22 -2.34 -12.28
N ALA A 146 -16.16 -1.23 -11.54
CA ALA A 146 -15.25 -0.12 -11.83
C ALA A 146 -13.77 -0.50 -11.61
N LEU A 147 -13.50 -1.39 -10.64
CA LEU A 147 -12.15 -1.88 -10.33
C LEU A 147 -11.78 -3.15 -11.12
N GLU A 148 -12.65 -3.59 -12.05
CA GLU A 148 -12.48 -4.81 -12.83
C GLU A 148 -12.19 -6.07 -11.98
N ILE A 149 -12.75 -6.09 -10.76
CA ILE A 149 -12.61 -7.21 -9.84
C ILE A 149 -13.60 -8.29 -10.28
N LYS A 150 -13.09 -9.50 -10.52
CA LYS A 150 -13.96 -10.65 -10.79
C LYS A 150 -14.82 -10.91 -9.56
N MET A 151 -16.14 -10.83 -9.74
CA MET A 151 -17.08 -11.29 -8.73
C MET A 151 -16.75 -12.76 -8.41
N ALA A 152 -16.60 -13.09 -7.13
CA ALA A 152 -16.50 -14.47 -6.72
C ALA A 152 -17.79 -15.16 -7.17
N THR A 153 -17.69 -16.12 -8.08
CA THR A 153 -18.82 -16.99 -8.42
C THR A 153 -19.21 -17.70 -7.13
N SER A 154 -20.40 -17.41 -6.62
CA SER A 154 -21.01 -18.18 -5.53
C SER A 154 -21.03 -19.65 -5.94
N VAL A 155 -20.31 -20.46 -5.16
CA VAL A 155 -20.43 -21.93 -5.11
C VAL A 155 -21.78 -22.33 -4.54
#